data_AF-A0A0G0U8L8-F1
#
_entry.id   AF-A0A0G0U8L8-F1
#
_cell.length_a   1.000
_cell.length_b   1.000
_cell.length_c   1.000
_cell.angle_alpha   90.00
_cell.angle_beta   90.00
_cell.angle_gamma   90.00
#
_symmetry.space_group_name_H-M   'P 1'
#
loop_
_entity.id
_entity.type
_entity.pdbx_description
1 polymer ?
#
loop_
_entity_poly.entity_id
_entity_poly.type
_entity_poly.pdbx_seq_one_letter_code
_entity_poly.pdbx_strand_id
1 'polypeptide(L)'
;MIEITTSLLFLVSSFYGGVSEASVDGALGIKADTTQKQEYSESIKSIKTDNPITFEQYVREYFSDDPILAEIAKCESTFRQYSSSGEVIKGRVNKSDVGVMQINKYYHLKSAEKLGYDLHTTEGNMAYAKALYDREGTKPWNSSSKCWKKYAKTADSLING
;
A
#
# COMPACT_ATOMS: atom_id res chain seq x y z
N MET A 1 -33.48 -39.71 20.95
CA MET A 1 -34.46 -38.62 20.83
C MET A 1 -33.76 -37.36 21.30
N ILE A 2 -33.99 -36.25 20.58
CA ILE A 2 -33.30 -34.95 20.54
C ILE A 2 -33.19 -34.39 21.97
N GLU A 3 -32.14 -33.69 22.41
CA GLU A 3 -31.86 -32.29 22.07
C GLU A 3 -30.46 -31.89 22.61
N ILE A 4 -29.54 -31.42 21.75
CA ILE A 4 -28.41 -30.59 22.18
C ILE A 4 -28.79 -29.16 21.84
N THR A 5 -29.48 -28.53 22.77
CA THR A 5 -29.94 -27.14 22.68
C THR A 5 -28.84 -26.18 23.12
N THR A 6 -28.48 -25.33 22.16
CA THR A 6 -28.40 -23.86 22.34
C THR A 6 -27.13 -23.34 23.01
N SER A 7 -26.13 -22.95 22.22
CA SER A 7 -25.91 -21.55 21.77
C SER A 7 -25.62 -20.59 22.93
N LEU A 8 -24.35 -20.49 23.30
CA LEU A 8 -23.84 -19.38 24.12
C LEU A 8 -23.65 -18.15 23.22
N LEU A 9 -24.64 -17.26 23.28
CA LEU A 9 -24.65 -15.90 22.75
C LEU A 9 -23.62 -15.07 23.53
N PHE A 10 -22.53 -14.63 22.90
CA PHE A 10 -21.66 -13.58 23.46
C PHE A 10 -22.27 -12.20 23.13
N LEU A 11 -22.94 -11.60 24.12
CA LEU A 11 -23.39 -10.22 24.06
C LEU A 11 -22.23 -9.29 24.44
N VAL A 12 -21.64 -8.61 23.45
CA VAL A 12 -20.76 -7.47 23.69
C VAL A 12 -21.65 -6.22 23.81
N SER A 13 -21.85 -5.75 25.04
CA SER A 13 -22.55 -4.50 25.31
C SER A 13 -21.65 -3.30 24.99
N SER A 14 -22.13 -2.47 24.07
CA SER A 14 -21.52 -1.23 23.62
C SER A 14 -21.45 -0.15 24.71
N PHE A 15 -20.36 0.61 24.63
CA PHE A 15 -20.09 1.94 25.17
C PHE A 15 -21.29 2.80 25.60
N TYR A 16 -21.20 3.40 26.80
CA TYR A 16 -21.62 4.80 27.01
C TYR A 16 -20.94 5.46 28.22
N GLY A 17 -20.23 6.56 27.93
CA GLY A 17 -20.31 7.85 28.64
C GLY A 17 -19.74 8.01 30.06
N GLY A 18 -18.74 8.89 30.19
CA GLY A 18 -18.48 9.64 31.42
C GLY A 18 -17.01 9.80 31.78
N VAL A 19 -16.30 10.77 31.20
CA VAL A 19 -15.08 11.30 31.85
C VAL A 19 -15.56 12.30 32.90
N SER A 20 -15.71 11.82 34.12
CA SER A 20 -15.79 12.66 35.31
C SER A 20 -14.38 12.80 35.87
N GLU A 21 -13.94 14.05 36.05
CA GLU A 21 -12.73 14.36 36.81
C GLU A 21 -12.91 13.85 38.24
N ALA A 22 -12.11 12.85 38.61
CA ALA A 22 -11.96 12.39 39.97
C ALA A 22 -10.47 12.40 40.30
N SER A 23 -10.09 13.35 41.13
CA SER A 23 -8.81 13.42 41.80
C SER A 23 -8.61 12.19 42.68
N VAL A 24 -7.57 11.41 42.37
CA VAL A 24 -7.02 10.39 43.26
C VAL A 24 -5.55 10.69 43.48
N ASP A 25 -5.28 11.38 44.59
CA ASP A 25 -3.98 11.34 45.26
C ASP A 25 -3.73 9.89 45.70
N GLY A 26 -2.86 9.21 44.96
CA GLY A 26 -2.44 7.85 45.21
C GLY A 26 -1.06 7.66 44.64
N ALA A 27 -0.05 7.93 45.46
CA ALA A 27 1.36 7.91 45.13
C ALA A 27 1.82 6.56 44.56
N LEU A 28 1.98 6.49 43.24
CA LEU A 28 2.95 5.65 42.55
C LEU A 28 3.61 6.53 41.48
N GLY A 29 4.77 7.08 41.84
CA GLY A 29 5.56 7.93 40.96
C GLY A 29 6.10 7.16 39.77
N ILE A 30 5.35 7.13 38.67
CA ILE A 30 5.93 6.97 37.34
C ILE A 30 6.17 8.38 36.83
N LYS A 31 7.39 8.89 37.02
CA LYS A 31 7.84 10.07 36.27
C LYS A 31 7.81 9.68 34.79
N ALA A 32 6.94 10.34 34.03
CA ALA A 32 7.00 10.29 32.57
C ALA A 32 8.36 10.85 32.15
N ASP A 33 9.30 9.94 31.90
CA ASP A 33 10.63 10.27 31.41
C ASP A 33 10.49 10.84 30.00
N THR A 34 10.46 12.17 29.94
CA THR A 34 10.26 12.96 28.73
C THR A 34 11.56 13.06 27.91
N THR A 35 12.60 12.30 28.29
CA THR A 35 13.97 12.44 27.77
C THR A 35 14.21 11.70 26.46
N GLN A 36 13.37 10.74 26.06
CA GLN A 36 13.60 9.95 24.82
C GLN A 36 12.99 10.54 23.53
N LYS A 37 12.36 11.73 23.58
CA LYS A 37 11.79 12.36 22.39
C LYS A 37 12.77 13.30 21.66
N GLN A 38 13.81 13.75 22.36
CA GLN A 38 14.72 14.78 21.85
C GLN A 38 15.88 14.20 21.03
N GLU A 39 16.43 13.05 21.42
CA GLU A 39 17.59 12.44 20.75
C GLU A 39 17.23 11.75 19.41
N TYR A 40 15.99 11.26 19.28
CA TYR A 40 15.46 10.78 18.01
C TYR A 40 15.20 11.94 17.01
N SER A 41 14.87 13.13 17.51
CA SER A 41 14.59 14.29 16.65
C SER A 41 15.86 14.93 16.05
N GLU A 42 16.99 14.80 16.74
CA GLU A 42 18.28 15.32 16.27
C GLU A 42 18.98 14.36 15.31
N SER A 43 18.89 13.04 15.53
CA SER A 43 19.44 12.02 14.63
C SER A 43 18.70 11.91 13.29
N ILE A 44 17.41 12.22 13.22
CA ILE A 44 16.66 12.33 11.95
C ILE A 44 16.97 13.63 11.20
N LYS A 45 17.47 14.66 11.90
CA LYS A 45 17.82 15.96 11.30
C LYS A 45 19.09 15.89 10.43
N SER A 46 19.97 14.92 10.68
CA SER A 46 21.24 14.75 9.96
C SER A 46 21.19 13.78 8.79
N ILE A 47 20.11 13.02 8.60
CA ILE A 47 19.92 12.23 7.37
C ILE A 47 19.27 13.15 6.32
N LYS A 48 19.98 14.22 5.95
CA LYS A 48 19.73 14.85 4.66
C LYS A 48 20.38 13.96 3.63
N THR A 49 19.61 13.05 3.03
CA THR A 49 19.98 12.54 1.72
C THR A 49 20.10 13.76 0.80
N ASP A 50 21.33 14.09 0.40
CA ASP A 50 21.64 15.28 -0.40
C ASP A 50 20.89 15.30 -1.75
N ASN A 51 20.26 14.18 -2.13
CA ASN A 51 19.32 14.08 -3.23
C ASN A 51 18.06 13.29 -2.79
N PRO A 52 16.87 13.91 -2.69
CA PRO A 52 15.64 13.17 -2.46
C PRO A 52 15.37 12.22 -3.64
N ILE A 53 15.00 10.97 -3.36
CA ILE A 53 14.63 10.02 -4.41
C ILE A 53 13.35 10.49 -5.12
N THR A 54 13.31 10.31 -6.44
CA THR A 54 12.07 10.54 -7.20
C THR A 54 11.10 9.39 -6.98
N PHE A 55 9.81 9.64 -7.22
CA PHE A 55 8.82 8.57 -7.13
C PHE A 55 9.05 7.46 -8.18
N GLU A 56 9.56 7.82 -9.37
CA GLU A 56 9.99 6.83 -10.36
C GLU A 56 11.11 5.94 -9.82
N GLN A 57 12.14 6.54 -9.19
CA GLN A 57 13.24 5.77 -8.58
C GLN A 57 12.71 4.82 -7.51
N TYR A 58 11.79 5.29 -6.65
CA TYR A 58 11.16 4.44 -5.65
C TYR A 58 10.43 3.24 -6.26
N VAL A 59 9.61 3.44 -7.31
CA VAL A 59 8.89 2.36 -7.98
C VAL A 59 9.86 1.37 -8.65
N ARG A 60 10.93 1.87 -9.28
CA ARG A 60 11.95 1.03 -9.92
C ARG A 60 12.73 0.19 -8.91
N GLU A 61 13.10 0.79 -7.78
CA GLU A 61 13.77 0.10 -6.68
C GLU A 61 12.85 -0.98 -6.08
N TYR A 62 11.59 -0.64 -5.84
CA TYR A 62 10.59 -1.57 -5.30
C TYR A 62 10.38 -2.80 -6.20
N PHE A 63 10.43 -2.62 -7.52
CA PHE A 63 10.30 -3.70 -8.51
C PHE A 63 11.63 -4.11 -9.13
N SER A 64 12.75 -3.98 -8.41
CA SER A 64 14.07 -4.33 -8.93
C SER A 64 14.20 -5.81 -9.32
N ASP A 65 13.55 -6.71 -8.57
CA ASP A 65 13.49 -8.14 -8.89
C ASP A 65 12.59 -8.46 -10.11
N ASP A 66 11.61 -7.61 -10.41
CA ASP A 66 10.69 -7.75 -11.54
C ASP A 66 10.58 -6.44 -12.35
N PRO A 67 11.63 -6.03 -13.09
CA PRO A 67 11.68 -4.71 -13.73
C PRO A 67 10.53 -4.42 -14.70
N ILE A 68 9.87 -5.47 -15.21
CA ILE A 68 8.69 -5.34 -16.06
C ILE A 68 7.52 -4.65 -15.34
N LEU A 69 7.39 -4.80 -14.01
CA LEU A 69 6.35 -4.12 -13.22
C LEU A 69 6.58 -2.61 -13.16
N ALA A 70 7.84 -2.16 -13.11
CA ALA A 70 8.14 -0.73 -13.21
C ALA A 70 7.78 -0.17 -14.61
N GLU A 71 8.01 -0.94 -15.67
CA GLU A 71 7.61 -0.52 -17.03
C GLU A 71 6.09 -0.54 -17.21
N ILE A 72 5.37 -1.46 -16.56
CA ILE A 72 3.91 -1.43 -16.47
C ILE A 72 3.46 -0.15 -15.74
N ALA A 73 4.01 0.16 -14.57
CA ALA A 73 3.69 1.37 -13.81
C ALA A 73 3.85 2.65 -14.65
N LYS A 74 4.94 2.73 -15.43
CA LYS A 74 5.18 3.81 -16.39
C LYS A 74 4.06 3.95 -17.40
N CYS A 75 3.65 2.83 -18.00
CA CYS A 75 2.62 2.80 -19.04
C CYS A 75 1.21 3.06 -18.49
N GLU A 76 0.93 2.61 -17.27
CA GLU A 76 -0.38 2.73 -16.63
C GLU A 76 -0.65 4.13 -16.07
N SER A 77 0.33 4.71 -15.38
CA SER A 77 0.14 5.96 -14.63
C SER A 77 1.18 7.04 -14.92
N THR A 78 2.29 6.67 -15.58
CA THR A 78 3.51 7.48 -15.63
C THR A 78 4.06 7.72 -14.22
N PHE A 79 4.14 6.64 -13.42
CA PHE A 79 4.62 6.66 -12.03
C PHE A 79 3.84 7.65 -11.15
N ARG A 80 2.50 7.54 -11.12
CA ARG A 80 1.67 8.41 -10.27
C ARG A 80 0.65 7.61 -9.50
N GLN A 81 0.64 7.76 -8.18
CA GLN A 81 -0.44 7.28 -7.32
C GLN A 81 -1.54 8.32 -7.16
N TYR A 82 -1.17 9.60 -7.02
CA TYR A 82 -2.08 10.70 -6.68
C TYR A 82 -2.11 11.78 -7.77
N SER A 83 -3.23 12.50 -7.85
CA SER A 83 -3.39 13.72 -8.63
C SER A 83 -2.69 14.91 -7.96
N SER A 84 -2.66 16.05 -8.63
CA SER A 84 -2.20 17.31 -8.03
C SER A 84 -3.05 17.78 -6.85
N SER A 85 -4.28 17.27 -6.70
CA SER A 85 -5.16 17.53 -5.55
C SER A 85 -5.01 16.52 -4.42
N GLY A 86 -4.12 15.52 -4.56
CA GLY A 86 -3.91 14.47 -3.55
C GLY A 86 -4.92 13.30 -3.64
N GLU A 87 -5.81 13.29 -4.62
CA GLU A 87 -6.74 12.17 -4.82
C GLU A 87 -6.04 11.01 -5.55
N VAL A 88 -6.39 9.76 -5.23
CA VAL A 88 -5.89 8.61 -5.98
C VAL A 88 -6.32 8.71 -7.44
N ILE A 89 -5.37 8.60 -8.36
CA ILE A 89 -5.66 8.68 -9.79
C ILE A 89 -6.58 7.53 -10.21
N LYS A 90 -7.49 7.83 -11.13
CA LYS A 90 -8.42 6.85 -11.71
C LYS A 90 -8.20 6.75 -13.20
N GLY A 91 -8.43 5.57 -13.77
CA GLY A 91 -8.34 5.34 -15.20
C GLY A 91 -9.15 6.32 -16.03
N ARG A 92 -8.62 6.64 -17.21
CA ARG A 92 -9.31 7.52 -18.15
C ARG A 92 -10.54 6.83 -18.75
N VAL A 93 -10.38 5.57 -19.13
CA VAL A 93 -11.42 4.74 -19.75
C VAL A 93 -12.29 4.06 -18.69
N ASN A 94 -11.67 3.37 -17.73
CA ASN A 94 -12.39 2.73 -16.63
C ASN A 94 -12.03 3.40 -15.30
N LYS A 95 -13.00 4.03 -14.64
CA LYS A 95 -12.81 4.71 -13.35
C LYS A 95 -12.54 3.76 -12.19
N SER A 96 -12.68 2.46 -12.40
CA SER A 96 -12.36 1.42 -11.43
C SER A 96 -10.87 1.10 -11.37
N ASP A 97 -10.08 1.48 -12.38
CA ASP A 97 -8.63 1.34 -12.37
C ASP A 97 -8.02 2.42 -11.49
N VAL A 98 -7.20 2.06 -10.50
CA VAL A 98 -6.67 3.02 -9.51
C VAL A 98 -5.17 2.96 -9.30
N GLY A 99 -4.60 4.12 -9.01
CA GLY A 99 -3.24 4.27 -8.52
C GLY A 99 -2.15 3.97 -9.55
N VAL A 100 -0.94 3.78 -9.05
CA VAL A 100 0.30 3.67 -9.85
C VAL A 100 0.29 2.47 -10.81
N MET A 101 -0.36 1.37 -10.41
CA MET A 101 -0.49 0.16 -11.21
C MET A 101 -1.84 0.03 -11.92
N GLN A 102 -2.71 1.05 -11.83
CA GLN A 102 -4.05 1.07 -12.43
C GLN A 102 -4.84 -0.23 -12.19
N ILE A 103 -4.81 -0.75 -10.95
CA ILE A 103 -5.48 -2.00 -10.59
C ILE A 103 -6.99 -1.79 -10.61
N ASN A 104 -7.70 -2.66 -11.33
CA ASN A 104 -9.15 -2.60 -11.43
C ASN A 104 -9.83 -3.07 -10.12
N LYS A 105 -10.39 -2.13 -9.36
CA LYS A 105 -11.02 -2.41 -8.07
C LYS A 105 -12.24 -3.33 -8.14
N TYR A 106 -12.96 -3.35 -9.26
CA TYR A 106 -14.14 -4.21 -9.39
C TYR A 106 -13.75 -5.69 -9.24
N TYR A 107 -12.61 -6.09 -9.81
CA TYR A 107 -12.11 -7.47 -9.75
C TYR A 107 -11.23 -7.74 -8.52
N HIS A 108 -10.47 -6.74 -8.07
CA HIS A 108 -9.33 -6.97 -7.20
C HIS A 108 -9.47 -6.43 -5.78
N LEU A 109 -10.41 -5.52 -5.50
CA LEU A 109 -10.50 -4.86 -4.19
C LEU A 109 -10.70 -5.86 -3.04
N LYS A 110 -11.67 -6.77 -3.15
CA LYS A 110 -11.93 -7.78 -2.10
C LYS A 110 -10.72 -8.68 -1.84
N SER A 111 -10.01 -9.05 -2.90
CA SER A 111 -8.81 -9.89 -2.79
C SER A 111 -7.64 -9.11 -2.17
N ALA A 112 -7.50 -7.83 -2.48
CA ALA A 112 -6.50 -6.96 -1.87
C ALA A 112 -6.76 -6.79 -0.37
N GLU A 113 -8.00 -6.48 0.01
CA GLU A 113 -8.43 -6.35 1.41
C GLU A 113 -8.18 -7.62 2.21
N LYS A 114 -8.50 -8.80 1.64
CA LYS A 114 -8.24 -10.10 2.28
C LYS A 114 -6.76 -10.35 2.55
N LEU A 115 -5.89 -9.81 1.69
CA LEU A 115 -4.43 -9.92 1.83
C LEU A 115 -3.83 -8.77 2.66
N GLY A 116 -4.64 -7.83 3.13
CA GLY A 116 -4.19 -6.68 3.92
C GLY A 116 -3.59 -5.53 3.10
N TYR A 117 -3.88 -5.46 1.80
CA TYR A 117 -3.40 -4.39 0.93
C TYR A 117 -4.47 -3.33 0.68
N ASP A 118 -4.13 -2.06 0.93
CA ASP A 118 -4.96 -0.92 0.54
C ASP A 118 -4.54 -0.39 -0.83
N LEU A 119 -5.37 -0.64 -1.85
CA LEU A 119 -5.15 -0.20 -3.23
C LEU A 119 -5.10 1.32 -3.42
N HIS A 120 -5.55 2.10 -2.43
CA HIS A 120 -5.54 3.56 -2.43
C HIS A 120 -4.21 4.15 -1.92
N THR A 121 -3.37 3.35 -1.27
CA THR A 121 -2.00 3.72 -0.88
C THR A 121 -1.00 3.34 -1.95
N THR A 122 0.15 4.02 -2.00
CA THR A 122 1.24 3.64 -2.90
C THR A 122 1.71 2.22 -2.60
N GLU A 123 1.98 1.93 -1.34
CA GLU A 123 2.54 0.66 -0.87
C GLU A 123 1.58 -0.50 -1.15
N GLY A 124 0.30 -0.35 -0.78
CA GLY A 124 -0.70 -1.39 -1.01
C GLY A 124 -1.00 -1.62 -2.49
N ASN A 125 -0.97 -0.57 -3.32
CA ASN A 125 -1.15 -0.69 -4.76
C ASN A 125 0.00 -1.48 -5.41
N MET A 126 1.25 -1.15 -5.07
CA MET A 126 2.43 -1.86 -5.61
C MET A 126 2.54 -3.29 -5.06
N ALA A 127 2.31 -3.49 -3.76
CA ALA A 127 2.36 -4.81 -3.15
C ALA A 127 1.30 -5.76 -3.72
N TYR A 128 0.07 -5.27 -3.92
CA TYR A 128 -0.96 -6.07 -4.57
C TYR A 128 -0.63 -6.35 -6.04
N ALA A 129 -0.04 -5.39 -6.77
CA ALA A 129 0.38 -5.63 -8.14
C ALA A 129 1.45 -6.72 -8.23
N LYS A 130 2.43 -6.74 -7.31
CA LYS A 130 3.41 -7.83 -7.21
C LYS A 130 2.71 -9.16 -6.94
N ALA A 131 1.83 -9.23 -5.95
CA ALA A 131 1.09 -10.44 -5.65
C ALA A 131 0.18 -10.91 -6.81
N LEU A 132 -0.35 -9.98 -7.60
CA LEU A 132 -1.15 -10.26 -8.79
C LEU A 132 -0.28 -10.79 -9.93
N TYR A 133 0.89 -10.20 -10.15
CA TYR A 133 1.89 -10.64 -11.11
C TYR A 133 2.41 -12.04 -10.81
N ASP A 134 2.67 -12.36 -9.55
CA ASP A 134 3.13 -13.70 -9.16
C ASP A 134 2.12 -14.80 -9.51
N ARG A 135 0.83 -14.46 -9.54
CA ARG A 135 -0.26 -15.39 -9.88
C ARG A 135 -0.57 -15.43 -11.37
N GLU A 136 -0.52 -14.29 -12.05
CA GLU A 136 -1.12 -14.12 -13.39
C GLU A 136 -0.12 -13.64 -14.46
N GLY A 137 1.11 -13.32 -14.06
CA GLY A 137 2.09 -12.62 -14.86
C GLY A 137 1.57 -11.25 -15.29
N THR A 138 1.84 -10.86 -16.53
CA THR A 138 1.46 -9.54 -17.07
C THR A 138 0.03 -9.46 -17.61
N LYS A 139 -0.76 -10.55 -17.55
CA LYS A 139 -2.09 -10.63 -18.17
C LYS A 139 -3.06 -9.52 -17.75
N PRO A 140 -3.12 -9.09 -16.47
CA PRO A 140 -4.02 -8.02 -16.04
C PRO A 140 -3.79 -6.67 -16.75
N TRP A 141 -2.57 -6.43 -17.23
CA TRP A 141 -2.14 -5.20 -17.91
C TRP A 141 -2.04 -5.35 -19.43
N ASN A 142 -2.77 -6.32 -20.01
CA ASN A 142 -2.73 -6.56 -21.45
C ASN A 142 -3.20 -5.37 -22.30
N SER A 143 -4.09 -4.53 -21.76
CA SER A 143 -4.60 -3.31 -22.40
C SER A 143 -3.47 -2.32 -22.74
N SER A 144 -2.46 -2.22 -21.88
CA SER A 144 -1.28 -1.36 -22.07
C SER A 144 -0.09 -2.10 -22.69
N SER A 145 -0.25 -3.36 -23.11
CA SER A 145 0.87 -4.20 -23.52
C SER A 145 1.70 -3.69 -24.69
N LYS A 146 1.10 -2.92 -25.60
CA LYS A 146 1.85 -2.24 -26.67
C LYS A 146 2.90 -1.27 -26.12
N CYS A 147 2.66 -0.69 -24.95
CA CYS A 147 3.59 0.23 -24.30
C CYS A 147 4.75 -0.51 -23.62
N TRP A 148 4.47 -1.52 -22.78
CA TRP A 148 5.52 -2.15 -21.96
C TRP A 148 6.27 -3.30 -22.66
N LYS A 149 5.67 -3.97 -23.67
CA LYS A 149 6.32 -5.11 -24.37
C LYS A 149 7.64 -4.76 -25.05
N LYS A 150 7.85 -3.50 -25.41
CA LYS A 150 9.10 -3.06 -26.03
C LYS A 150 10.30 -3.19 -25.08
N TYR A 151 10.07 -3.10 -23.77
CA TYR A 151 11.12 -3.20 -22.76
C TYR A 151 11.45 -4.64 -22.38
N ALA A 152 10.46 -5.55 -22.43
CA ALA A 152 10.70 -6.99 -22.24
C ALA A 152 11.65 -7.56 -23.30
N LYS A 153 11.48 -7.16 -24.57
CA LYS A 153 12.36 -7.59 -25.67
C LYS A 153 13.79 -7.08 -25.53
N THR A 154 13.96 -5.87 -25.01
CA THR A 154 15.30 -5.28 -24.81
C THR A 154 16.05 -6.01 -23.70
N ALA A 155 15.39 -6.40 -22.61
CA ALA A 155 16.02 -7.19 -21.55
C ALA A 155 16.49 -8.57 -22.07
N ASP A 156 15.65 -9.27 -22.82
CA ASP A 156 16.02 -10.57 -23.41
C ASP A 156 17.20 -10.46 -24.40
N SER A 157 17.25 -9.37 -25.17
CA SER A 157 18.33 -9.13 -26.14
C SER A 157 19.67 -8.73 -25.50
N LEU A 158 19.66 -8.16 -24.29
CA LEU A 158 20.87 -7.78 -23.57
C LEU A 158 21.49 -8.95 -22.78
N ILE A 159 20.70 -9.98 -22.50
CA ILE A 159 21.15 -11.19 -21.78
C ILE A 159 21.65 -12.25 -22.77
N ASN A 160 21.10 -12.31 -23.99
CA ASN A 160 21.36 -13.38 -24.96
C ASN A 160 22.06 -12.92 -26.25
N GLY A 161 22.52 -11.68 -26.34
CA GLY A 161 23.26 -11.12 -27.48
C GLY A 161 24.68 -10.75 -27.09
#